data_AF-A0ABD1N1A9-F1
#
_entry.id   AF-A0ABD1N1A9-F1
#
_cell.length_a   1.000
_cell.length_b   1.000
_cell.length_c   1.000
_cell.angle_alpha   90.00
_cell.angle_beta   90.00
_cell.angle_gamma   90.00
#
_symmetry.space_group_name_H-M   'P 1'
#
loop_
_entity.id
_entity.type
_entity.pdbx_description
1 polymer ?
#
loop_
_entity_poly.entity_id
_entity_poly.type
_entity_poly.pdbx_seq_one_letter_code
_entity_poly.pdbx_strand_id
1 'polypeptide(L)'
;MEESRWEQRLEALTHILTSPTNRPSLHSQWLIATQIPCYLNWDYPPFLCHNTRLLKTWVSTLFLKRLLGTSPPQTSWRSKCPFHQPPPLILARGLHEPHWGPQQRRDYVRNRFARSLRRNVNPLVHILLPNLLLLSLMIWNPFIRSLD
;
A
#
# COMPACT_ATOMS: atom_id res chain seq x y z
N MET A 1 5.92 -19.95 -16.00
CA MET A 1 6.23 -19.38 -14.66
C MET A 1 7.52 -20.06 -14.27
N GLU A 2 8.64 -19.34 -14.16
CA GLU A 2 9.92 -19.98 -13.79
C GLU A 2 9.75 -20.71 -12.46
N GLU A 3 10.03 -22.01 -12.46
CA GLU A 3 9.88 -22.87 -11.29
C GLU A 3 10.99 -22.55 -10.28
N SER A 4 10.74 -21.59 -9.39
CA SER A 4 11.58 -21.38 -8.21
C SER A 4 11.73 -22.69 -7.44
N ARG A 5 12.93 -23.04 -7.00
CA ARG A 5 13.19 -24.27 -6.24
C ARG A 5 12.41 -24.26 -4.91
N TRP A 6 12.05 -25.44 -4.42
CA TRP A 6 11.30 -25.59 -3.16
C TRP A 6 11.98 -24.90 -1.98
N GLU A 7 13.30 -25.02 -1.87
CA GLU A 7 14.11 -24.39 -0.82
C GLU A 7 14.00 -22.86 -0.84
N GLN A 8 14.08 -22.26 -2.03
CA GLN A 8 13.94 -20.82 -2.22
C GLN A 8 12.54 -20.34 -1.80
N ARG A 9 11.50 -21.16 -2.07
CA ARG A 9 10.14 -20.87 -1.62
C ARG A 9 10.02 -20.91 -0.10
N LEU A 10 10.62 -21.91 0.54
CA LEU A 10 10.62 -22.04 1.99
C LEU A 10 11.34 -20.87 2.66
N GLU A 11 12.49 -20.45 2.13
CA GLU A 11 13.26 -19.34 2.69
C GLU A 11 12.50 -18.02 2.57
N ALA A 12 11.91 -17.74 1.40
CA ALA A 12 11.11 -16.54 1.19
C ALA A 12 9.85 -16.53 2.07
N LEU A 13 9.15 -17.66 2.19
CA LEU A 13 8.00 -17.79 3.08
C LEU A 13 8.39 -17.60 4.54
N THR A 14 9.51 -18.19 4.97
CA THR A 14 10.05 -18.01 6.32
C THR A 14 10.34 -16.54 6.59
N HIS A 15 11.00 -15.86 5.66
CA HIS A 15 11.28 -14.43 5.78
C HIS A 15 9.99 -13.60 5.89
N ILE A 16 8.97 -13.90 5.08
CA ILE A 16 7.69 -13.16 5.10
C ILE A 16 6.92 -13.38 6.40
N LEU A 17 6.88 -14.62 6.89
CA LEU A 17 6.18 -14.98 8.11
C LEU A 17 6.88 -14.42 9.36
N THR A 18 8.21 -14.37 9.36
CA THR A 18 9.01 -13.86 10.48
C THR A 18 9.12 -12.34 10.50
N SER A 19 9.09 -11.70 9.33
CA SER A 19 9.27 -10.25 9.16
C SER A 19 8.09 -9.58 8.43
N PRO A 20 6.86 -9.63 9.00
CA PRO A 20 5.68 -9.06 8.36
C PRO A 20 5.77 -7.53 8.35
N THR A 21 6.03 -6.94 7.18
CA THR A 21 6.15 -5.49 7.03
C THR A 21 5.50 -5.01 5.73
N ASN A 22 4.75 -3.90 5.79
CA ASN A 22 4.21 -3.21 4.62
C ASN A 22 5.24 -2.24 3.98
N ARG A 23 6.42 -2.13 4.60
CA ARG A 23 7.56 -1.32 4.15
C ARG A 23 8.80 -2.18 4.25
N PRO A 24 9.00 -3.10 3.29
CA PRO A 24 10.13 -4.02 3.34
C PRO A 24 11.45 -3.23 3.33
N SER A 25 12.41 -3.64 4.15
CA SER A 25 13.77 -3.10 4.13
C SER A 25 14.45 -3.43 2.79
N LEU A 26 15.52 -2.73 2.45
CA LEU A 26 16.26 -3.00 1.21
C LEU A 26 16.75 -4.46 1.19
N HIS A 27 17.21 -4.97 2.33
CA HIS A 27 17.62 -6.36 2.50
C HIS A 27 16.49 -7.34 2.17
N SER A 28 15.29 -7.13 2.72
CA SER A 28 14.16 -8.04 2.46
C SER A 28 13.69 -7.98 1.01
N GLN A 29 13.71 -6.79 0.40
CA GLN A 29 13.41 -6.63 -1.02
C GLN A 29 14.40 -7.39 -1.89
N TRP A 30 15.69 -7.31 -1.58
CA TRP A 30 16.73 -8.01 -2.33
C TRP A 30 16.63 -9.52 -2.15
N LEU A 31 16.52 -10.00 -0.91
CA LEU A 31 16.39 -11.42 -0.60
C LEU A 31 15.21 -12.05 -1.34
N ILE A 32 14.03 -11.43 -1.29
CA ILE A 32 12.84 -11.96 -1.95
C ILE A 32 12.94 -11.87 -3.47
N ALA A 33 13.49 -10.79 -4.01
CA ALA A 33 13.69 -10.66 -5.45
C ALA A 33 14.65 -11.73 -6.01
N THR A 34 15.62 -12.21 -5.23
CA THR A 34 16.54 -13.28 -5.64
C THR A 34 15.91 -14.68 -5.57
N GLN A 35 15.05 -14.93 -4.59
CA GLN A 35 14.46 -16.25 -4.34
C GLN A 35 13.17 -16.46 -5.15
N ILE A 36 12.36 -15.41 -5.31
CA ILE A 36 11.05 -15.46 -5.95
C ILE A 36 10.91 -14.23 -6.85
N PRO A 37 11.32 -14.33 -8.12
CA PRO A 37 11.62 -13.12 -8.87
C PRO A 37 10.37 -12.38 -9.36
N CYS A 38 9.26 -13.04 -9.71
CA CYS A 38 8.27 -12.44 -10.64
C CYS A 38 6.78 -12.68 -10.33
N TYR A 39 6.26 -12.11 -9.23
CA TYR A 39 4.81 -12.08 -8.96
C TYR A 39 4.22 -10.67 -9.04
N LEU A 40 3.06 -10.56 -9.71
CA LEU A 40 2.34 -9.29 -9.89
C LEU A 40 1.48 -8.88 -8.68
N ASN A 41 1.02 -9.85 -7.89
CA ASN A 41 0.13 -9.63 -6.75
C ASN A 41 0.89 -9.67 -5.42
N TRP A 42 2.04 -9.00 -5.36
CA TRP A 42 2.88 -9.00 -4.17
C TRP A 42 3.32 -7.61 -3.75
N ASP A 43 3.70 -7.48 -2.49
CA ASP A 43 4.17 -6.22 -1.90
C ASP A 43 5.64 -5.91 -2.27
N TYR A 44 6.36 -6.91 -2.79
CA TYR A 44 7.76 -6.79 -3.18
C TYR A 44 7.90 -6.43 -4.67
N PRO A 45 8.77 -5.47 -5.02
CA PRO A 45 8.97 -5.06 -6.40
C PRO A 45 9.68 -6.15 -7.21
N PRO A 46 9.17 -6.53 -8.41
CA PRO A 46 9.79 -7.53 -9.28
C PRO A 46 10.91 -6.93 -10.14
N PHE A 47 11.95 -6.35 -9.52
CA PHE A 47 13.02 -5.61 -10.23
C PHE A 47 14.14 -6.48 -10.79
N LEU A 48 14.32 -7.71 -10.28
CA LEU A 48 15.28 -8.68 -10.83
C LEU A 48 14.68 -9.56 -11.95
N CYS A 49 13.43 -9.33 -12.33
CA CYS A 49 12.83 -10.00 -13.48
C CYS A 49 13.45 -9.54 -14.79
N HIS A 50 13.76 -10.49 -15.68
CA HIS A 50 14.16 -10.20 -17.06
C HIS A 50 13.11 -9.40 -17.84
N ASN A 51 11.83 -9.53 -17.47
CA ASN A 51 10.73 -8.86 -18.15
C ASN A 51 10.41 -7.49 -17.53
N THR A 52 10.95 -6.43 -18.13
CA THR A 52 10.70 -5.03 -17.74
C THR A 52 9.23 -4.61 -17.80
N ARG A 53 8.38 -5.33 -18.55
CA ARG A 53 6.93 -5.07 -18.58
C ARG A 53 6.27 -5.44 -17.25
N LEU A 54 6.79 -6.45 -16.54
CA LEU A 54 6.23 -6.87 -15.25
C LEU A 54 6.36 -5.77 -14.20
N LEU A 55 7.48 -5.05 -14.18
CA LEU A 55 7.68 -3.93 -13.27
C LEU A 55 6.68 -2.80 -13.57
N LYS A 56 6.48 -2.44 -14.84
CA LYS A 56 5.49 -1.42 -15.22
C LYS A 56 4.07 -1.82 -14.80
N THR A 57 3.68 -3.07 -15.05
CA THR A 57 2.37 -3.59 -14.68
C THR A 57 2.21 -3.71 -13.15
N TRP A 58 3.27 -4.03 -12.42
CA TRP A 58 3.26 -4.06 -10.96
C TRP A 58 3.08 -2.66 -10.38
N VAL A 59 3.81 -1.66 -10.88
CA VAL A 59 3.66 -0.26 -10.42
C VAL A 59 2.25 0.25 -10.73
N SER A 60 1.73 -0.01 -11.94
CA SER A 60 0.39 0.45 -12.32
C SER A 60 -0.71 -0.23 -11.50
N THR A 61 -0.59 -1.52 -11.21
CA THR A 61 -1.57 -2.23 -10.38
C THR A 61 -1.54 -1.78 -8.92
N LEU A 62 -0.36 -1.54 -8.34
CA LEU A 62 -0.26 -0.95 -7.00
C LEU A 62 -0.85 0.46 -6.95
N PHE A 63 -0.56 1.27 -7.95
CA PHE A 63 -1.08 2.62 -8.05
C PHE A 63 -2.61 2.63 -8.18
N LEU A 64 -3.17 1.79 -9.06
CA LEU A 64 -4.62 1.64 -9.22
C LEU A 64 -5.29 1.12 -7.96
N LYS A 65 -4.70 0.14 -7.27
CA LYS A 65 -5.21 -0.37 -5.98
C LYS A 65 -5.24 0.72 -4.89
N ARG A 66 -4.24 1.59 -4.86
CA ARG A 66 -4.21 2.75 -3.95
C ARG A 66 -5.26 3.80 -4.33
N LEU A 67 -5.38 4.11 -5.61
CA LEU A 67 -6.37 5.06 -6.14
C LEU A 67 -7.81 4.64 -5.86
N LEU A 68 -8.12 3.37 -6.11
CA LEU A 68 -9.46 2.80 -5.93
C LEU A 68 -9.79 2.51 -4.46
N GLY A 69 -8.82 2.66 -3.54
CA GLY A 69 -9.00 2.29 -2.14
C GLY A 69 -9.25 0.79 -1.93
N THR A 70 -9.04 -0.02 -2.97
CA THR A 70 -9.19 -1.49 -2.96
C THR A 70 -7.95 -2.19 -2.45
N SER A 71 -6.85 -1.45 -2.25
CA SER A 71 -5.69 -1.93 -1.51
C SER A 71 -6.14 -2.36 -0.12
N PRO A 72 -5.75 -3.57 0.34
CA PRO A 72 -6.01 -3.97 1.71
C PRO A 72 -5.50 -2.88 2.66
N PRO A 73 -6.25 -2.57 3.74
CA PRO A 73 -5.84 -1.54 4.68
C PRO A 73 -4.43 -1.84 5.21
N GLN A 74 -3.66 -0.80 5.57
CA GLN A 74 -2.34 -0.94 6.23
C GLN A 74 -2.41 -1.63 7.61
N THR A 75 -3.51 -2.30 7.93
CA THR A 75 -3.60 -3.19 9.07
C THR A 75 -2.71 -4.39 8.77
N SER A 76 -1.67 -4.55 9.59
CA SER A 76 -0.75 -5.69 9.64
C SER A 76 -1.29 -6.95 9.01
N TRP A 77 -0.49 -7.61 8.16
CA TRP A 77 -0.65 -9.02 7.77
C TRP A 77 -0.66 -9.88 9.05
N ARG A 78 -1.79 -9.90 9.74
CA ARG A 78 -2.09 -10.84 10.80
C ARG A 78 -2.87 -11.93 10.12
N SER A 79 -2.23 -13.08 9.96
CA SER A 79 -2.98 -14.33 9.88
C SER A 79 -4.03 -14.27 11.01
N LYS A 80 -5.30 -14.46 10.68
CA LYS A 80 -6.30 -14.83 11.69
C LYS A 80 -5.94 -16.25 12.15
N CYS A 81 -4.81 -16.40 12.84
CA CYS A 81 -4.54 -17.62 13.59
C CYS A 81 -5.69 -17.75 14.59
N PRO A 82 -6.40 -18.90 14.63
CA PRO A 82 -7.63 -19.04 15.38
C PRO A 82 -7.49 -18.83 16.90
N PHE A 83 -6.27 -18.67 17.41
CA PHE A 83 -5.96 -18.58 18.84
C PHE A 83 -5.42 -17.22 19.31
N HIS A 84 -5.16 -16.25 18.42
CA HIS A 84 -4.77 -14.90 18.85
C HIS A 84 -5.95 -13.94 18.67
N GLN A 85 -6.63 -13.61 19.77
CA GLN A 85 -7.49 -12.44 19.81
C GLN A 85 -6.67 -11.24 19.32
N PRO A 86 -7.20 -10.41 18.41
CA PRO A 86 -6.52 -9.17 18.07
C PRO A 86 -6.30 -8.39 19.38
N PRO A 87 -5.11 -7.81 19.60
CA PRO A 87 -4.94 -6.89 20.71
C PRO A 87 -6.06 -5.85 20.63
N PRO A 88 -6.64 -5.48 21.78
CA PRO A 88 -7.74 -4.54 21.82
C PRO A 88 -7.33 -3.27 21.06
N LEU A 89 -8.29 -2.64 20.38
CA LEU A 89 -8.11 -1.33 19.78
C LEU A 89 -7.77 -0.33 20.90
N ILE A 90 -6.49 -0.14 21.18
CA ILE A 90 -6.02 0.85 22.13
C ILE A 90 -6.11 2.20 21.43
N LEU A 91 -7.04 3.04 21.88
CA LEU A 91 -7.06 4.45 21.50
C LEU A 91 -5.71 5.06 21.85
N ALA A 92 -5.14 5.86 20.92
CA ALA A 92 -3.84 6.48 21.17
C ALA A 92 -3.89 7.26 22.49
N ARG A 93 -2.83 7.15 23.30
CA ARG A 93 -2.74 7.72 24.66
C ARG A 93 -3.21 9.19 24.64
N GLY A 94 -4.33 9.49 25.30
CA GLY A 94 -4.95 10.83 25.34
C GLY A 94 -6.25 10.98 24.54
N LEU A 95 -6.64 10.01 23.72
CA LEU A 95 -7.97 9.93 23.12
C LEU A 95 -8.90 9.13 24.04
N HIS A 96 -9.76 9.82 24.77
CA HIS A 96 -10.90 9.16 25.42
C HIS A 96 -11.86 8.64 24.34
N GLU A 97 -12.53 7.52 24.63
CA GLU A 97 -13.63 7.04 23.79
C GLU A 97 -14.62 8.18 23.57
N PRO A 98 -14.94 8.54 22.32
CA PRO A 98 -15.88 9.60 22.04
C PRO A 98 -17.28 9.16 22.50
N HIS A 99 -17.66 9.55 23.71
CA HIS A 99 -19.01 9.42 24.26
C HIS A 99 -19.94 10.45 23.60
N TRP A 100 -19.99 10.44 22.27
CA TRP A 100 -20.79 11.40 21.52
C TRP A 100 -22.25 10.99 21.60
N GLY A 101 -23.04 11.84 22.27
CA GLY A 101 -24.50 11.79 22.17
C GLY A 101 -24.96 11.95 20.71
N PRO A 102 -26.19 11.55 20.37
CA PRO A 102 -26.69 11.57 18.99
C PRO A 102 -26.64 12.98 18.35
N GLN A 103 -26.83 14.04 19.12
CA GLN A 103 -26.70 15.43 18.66
C GLN A 103 -25.24 15.79 18.37
N GLN A 104 -24.31 15.47 19.28
CA GLN A 104 -22.88 15.74 19.10
C GLN A 104 -22.29 15.00 17.87
N ARG A 105 -22.78 13.80 17.57
CA ARG A 105 -22.42 13.07 16.34
C ARG A 105 -22.83 13.83 15.09
N ARG A 106 -24.06 14.35 15.05
CA ARG A 106 -24.58 15.12 13.92
C ARG A 106 -23.82 16.43 13.73
N ASP A 107 -23.52 17.12 14.83
CA ASP A 107 -22.78 18.38 14.80
C ASP A 107 -21.32 18.19 14.36
N TYR A 108 -20.67 17.12 14.80
CA TYR A 108 -19.33 16.77 14.33
C TYR A 108 -19.30 16.54 12.81
N VAL A 109 -20.25 15.74 12.30
CA VAL A 109 -20.37 15.46 10.86
C VAL A 109 -20.64 16.76 10.09
N ARG A 110 -21.60 17.58 10.53
CA ARG A 110 -21.94 18.86 9.92
C ARG A 110 -20.73 19.82 9.90
N ASN A 111 -20.01 19.94 11.01
CA ASN A 111 -18.82 20.78 11.11
C ASN A 111 -17.64 20.24 10.28
N ARG A 112 -17.55 18.93 10.08
CA ARG A 112 -16.55 18.31 9.21
C ARG A 112 -16.86 18.58 7.74
N PHE A 113 -18.12 18.43 7.32
CA PHE A 113 -18.56 18.77 5.98
C PHE A 113 -18.42 20.27 5.69
N ALA A 114 -18.78 21.14 6.64
CA ALA A 114 -18.60 22.59 6.50
C ALA A 114 -17.12 22.99 6.34
N ARG A 115 -16.21 22.31 7.05
CA ARG A 115 -14.75 22.50 6.88
C ARG A 115 -14.25 21.99 5.53
N SER A 116 -14.81 20.89 5.01
CA SER A 116 -14.52 20.38 3.68
C SER A 116 -15.07 21.28 2.56
N LEU A 117 -16.22 21.93 2.76
CA LEU A 117 -16.83 22.84 1.81
C LEU A 117 -16.21 24.25 1.81
N ARG A 118 -15.68 24.71 2.96
CA ARG A 118 -15.07 26.05 3.10
C ARG A 118 -13.82 26.24 2.24
N ARG A 119 -13.13 25.16 1.91
CA ARG A 119 -12.17 25.17 0.81
C ARG A 119 -13.01 24.96 -0.45
N ASN A 120 -13.22 26.01 -1.25
CA ASN A 120 -13.83 25.97 -2.59
C ASN A 120 -13.02 25.09 -3.59
N VAL A 121 -12.25 24.14 -3.10
CA VAL A 121 -11.44 23.19 -3.85
C VAL A 121 -12.09 21.84 -3.58
N ASN A 122 -12.61 21.22 -4.63
CA ASN A 122 -13.19 19.89 -4.55
C ASN A 122 -12.19 18.95 -3.82
N PRO A 123 -12.56 18.27 -2.72
CA PRO A 123 -11.66 17.44 -1.94
C PRO A 123 -10.98 16.34 -2.78
N LEU A 124 -11.60 15.95 -3.90
CA LEU A 124 -11.01 15.05 -4.87
C LEU A 124 -9.75 15.60 -5.53
N VAL A 125 -9.56 16.92 -5.62
CA VAL A 125 -8.36 17.54 -6.23
C VAL A 125 -7.10 17.19 -5.43
N HIS A 126 -7.16 17.17 -4.10
CA HIS A 126 -6.00 16.80 -3.28
C HIS A 126 -5.58 15.34 -3.46
N ILE A 127 -6.49 14.48 -3.90
CA ILE A 127 -6.22 13.07 -4.20
C ILE A 127 -5.83 12.91 -5.67
N LEU A 128 -6.57 13.53 -6.59
CA LEU A 128 -6.38 13.39 -8.03
C LEU A 128 -5.11 14.06 -8.52
N LEU A 129 -4.77 15.25 -8.03
CA LEU A 129 -3.63 16.03 -8.54
C LEU A 129 -2.27 15.32 -8.38
N PRO A 130 -1.87 14.83 -7.18
CA PRO A 130 -0.60 14.11 -7.06
C PRO A 130 -0.60 12.78 -7.82
N ASN A 131 -1.75 12.12 -7.91
CA ASN A 131 -1.89 10.84 -8.59
C ASN A 131 -1.83 10.99 -10.12
N LEU A 132 -2.50 11.99 -10.70
CA LEU A 132 -2.42 12.28 -12.14
C LEU A 132 -1.02 12.72 -12.55
N LEU A 133 -0.31 13.45 -11.69
CA LEU A 133 1.09 13.81 -11.91
C LEU A 133 2.02 12.58 -11.87
N LEU A 134 1.76 11.64 -10.95
CA LEU A 134 2.49 10.36 -10.93
C LEU A 134 2.19 9.52 -12.19
N LEU A 135 0.93 9.49 -12.61
CA LEU A 135 0.49 8.78 -13.82
C LEU A 135 1.12 9.38 -15.07
N SER A 136 1.20 10.71 -15.17
CA SER A 136 1.85 11.38 -16.30
C SER A 136 3.33 11.06 -16.36
N LEU A 137 4.03 11.02 -15.22
CA LEU A 137 5.44 10.61 -15.16
C LEU A 137 5.67 9.13 -15.49
N MET A 138 4.69 8.26 -15.22
CA MET A 138 4.76 6.85 -15.61
C MET A 138 4.60 6.65 -17.12
N ILE A 139 3.69 7.41 -17.75
CA ILE A 139 3.41 7.32 -19.19
C ILE A 139 4.49 8.06 -19.99
N TRP A 140 4.85 9.25 -19.53
CA TRP A 140 5.89 10.10 -20.08
C TRP A 140 7.11 9.99 -19.17
N ASN A 141 8.08 9.16 -19.54
CA ASN A 141 9.35 9.10 -18.80
C ASN A 141 10.27 10.23 -19.30
N PRO A 142 10.39 11.38 -18.60
CA PRO A 142 11.18 12.51 -19.09
C PRO A 142 12.69 12.21 -19.11
N PHE A 143 13.13 11.16 -18.40
CA PHE A 143 14.53 10.77 -18.28
C PHE A 143 15.06 9.95 -19.47
N ILE A 144 14.21 9.56 -20.42
CA ILE A 144 14.67 8.85 -21.63
C ILE A 144 15.28 9.84 -22.65
N ARG A 145 14.94 11.13 -22.59
CA ARG A 145 15.32 12.12 -23.61
C ARG A 145 16.64 12.86 -23.31
N SER A 146 17.37 12.49 -22.26
CA SER A 146 18.61 13.13 -21.83
C SER A 146 19.88 12.32 -22.10
N LEU A 147 19.82 11.33 -23.00
CA LEU A 147 20.95 10.48 -23.40
C LEU A 147 21.15 10.49 -24.93
N ASP A 148 20.97 11.67 -25.54
CA ASP A 148 21.54 12.00 -26.84
C ASP A 148 22.63 13.07 -26.63
#